data_AF-A0A951JL15-F1
#
_entry.id   AF-A0A951JL15-F1
#
_cell.length_a   1.000
_cell.length_b   1.000
_cell.length_c   1.000
_cell.angle_alpha   90.00
_cell.angle_beta   90.00
_cell.angle_gamma   90.00
#
_symmetry.space_group_name_H-M   'P 1'
#
loop_
_entity.id
_entity.type
_entity.pdbx_description
1 polymer ?
#
loop_
_entity_poly.entity_id
_entity_poly.type
_entity_poly.pdbx_seq_one_letter_code
_entity_poly.pdbx_strand_id
1 'polypeptide(L)'
;MGLDSVELVMAFEEAFDLPIPDEEAARLATPRMVVDYVFARVPTEPAGGCLTQRIFYQLRRGMRANAGHTGALAPATPLRDLTNRRRWPELWMRLRTSAADPAWPAEVPWSGFLREGPRTLADLARWIAVQQPLPGAAAPGTWTRERIELTVRGVVLESAGVAVFSLDDEFVRDMRID
;
A
#
# COMPACT_ATOMS: atom_id res chain seq x y z
N MET A 1 -2.97 -22.65 12.32
CA MET A 1 -2.93 -22.03 10.99
C MET A 1 -4.09 -22.61 10.22
N GLY A 2 -5.11 -21.81 9.92
CA GLY A 2 -6.11 -22.12 8.92
C GLY A 2 -5.56 -21.86 7.52
N LEU A 3 -6.38 -22.10 6.50
CA LEU A 3 -5.95 -22.06 5.09
C LEU A 3 -5.51 -20.65 4.68
N ASP A 4 -6.14 -19.60 5.22
CA ASP A 4 -5.84 -18.21 4.87
C ASP A 4 -4.47 -17.80 5.43
N SER A 5 -4.10 -18.32 6.61
CA SER A 5 -2.76 -18.09 7.18
C SER A 5 -1.63 -18.79 6.40
N VAL A 6 -1.88 -19.97 5.82
CA VAL A 6 -0.88 -20.67 4.98
C VAL A 6 -0.73 -19.96 3.64
N GLU A 7 -1.84 -19.54 3.01
CA GLU A 7 -1.83 -18.76 1.78
C GLU A 7 -1.08 -17.44 1.96
N LEU A 8 -1.32 -16.74 3.08
CA LEU A 8 -0.65 -15.49 3.39
C LEU A 8 0.87 -15.66 3.53
N VAL A 9 1.33 -16.74 4.18
CA VAL A 9 2.77 -17.03 4.30
C VAL A 9 3.39 -17.31 2.93
N MET A 10 2.77 -18.16 2.11
CA MET A 10 3.27 -18.45 0.76
C MET A 10 3.32 -17.19 -0.11
N ALA A 11 2.34 -16.31 0.01
CA ALA A 11 2.33 -15.03 -0.71
C ALA A 11 3.47 -14.10 -0.26
N PHE A 12 3.85 -14.11 1.02
CA PHE A 12 5.06 -13.40 1.47
C PHE A 12 6.34 -14.04 0.91
N GLU A 13 6.45 -15.37 0.91
CA GLU A 13 7.60 -16.07 0.34
C GLU A 13 7.81 -15.71 -1.13
N GLU A 14 6.73 -15.72 -1.92
CA GLU A 14 6.74 -15.34 -3.34
C GLU A 14 7.11 -13.87 -3.52
N ALA A 15 6.48 -12.95 -2.77
CA ALA A 15 6.70 -11.52 -2.92
C ALA A 15 8.15 -11.07 -2.61
N PHE A 16 8.84 -11.80 -1.73
CA PHE A 16 10.20 -11.47 -1.31
C PHE A 16 11.27 -12.43 -1.83
N ASP A 17 10.90 -13.47 -2.59
CA ASP A 17 11.78 -14.57 -2.98
C ASP A 17 12.57 -15.12 -1.77
N LEU A 18 11.85 -15.31 -0.64
CA LEU A 18 12.43 -15.61 0.66
C LEU A 18 11.65 -16.73 1.34
N PRO A 19 12.19 -17.96 1.41
CA PRO A 19 11.52 -19.04 2.13
C PRO A 19 11.37 -18.73 3.63
N ILE A 20 10.20 -19.00 4.18
CA ILE A 20 9.83 -18.80 5.58
C ILE A 20 9.52 -20.18 6.18
N PRO A 21 10.44 -20.75 6.98
CA PRO A 21 10.20 -22.03 7.64
C PRO A 21 8.97 -21.99 8.54
N ASP A 22 8.22 -23.09 8.62
CA ASP A 22 6.98 -23.20 9.41
C ASP A 22 7.15 -22.73 10.87
N GLU A 23 8.28 -23.04 11.50
CA GLU A 23 8.59 -22.63 12.87
C GLU A 23 8.73 -21.11 13.03
N GLU A 24 9.26 -20.43 12.02
CA GLU A 24 9.36 -18.97 12.00
C GLU A 24 8.01 -18.36 11.64
N ALA A 25 7.30 -18.91 10.63
CA ALA A 25 5.96 -18.48 10.25
C ALA A 25 5.00 -18.49 11.45
N ALA A 26 5.08 -19.50 12.32
CA ALA A 26 4.27 -19.60 13.54
C ALA A 26 4.52 -18.47 14.56
N ARG A 27 5.64 -17.75 14.45
CA ARG A 27 5.99 -16.61 15.32
C ARG A 27 5.65 -15.26 14.69
N LEU A 28 5.39 -15.20 13.39
CA LEU A 28 5.09 -13.97 12.66
C LEU A 28 3.61 -13.57 12.83
N ALA A 29 3.23 -13.20 14.06
CA ALA A 29 1.83 -12.95 14.42
C ALA A 29 1.28 -11.59 13.94
N THR A 30 2.16 -10.65 13.56
CA THR A 30 1.77 -9.29 13.14
C THR A 30 2.50 -8.89 11.84
N PRO A 31 1.94 -7.96 11.05
CA PRO A 31 2.63 -7.42 9.88
C PRO A 31 3.99 -6.81 10.23
N ARG A 32 4.15 -6.18 11.40
CA ARG A 32 5.45 -5.64 11.85
C ARG A 32 6.50 -6.73 11.98
N MET A 33 6.13 -7.89 12.54
CA MET A 33 7.04 -9.02 12.66
C MET A 33 7.48 -9.53 11.29
N VAL A 34 6.56 -9.60 10.31
CA VAL A 34 6.91 -9.94 8.93
C VAL A 34 7.88 -8.93 8.33
N VAL A 35 7.59 -7.63 8.48
CA VAL A 35 8.48 -6.55 8.00
C VAL A 35 9.88 -6.67 8.60
N ASP A 36 9.97 -6.88 9.91
CA ASP A 36 11.25 -6.97 10.61
C ASP A 36 12.00 -8.26 10.24
N TYR A 37 11.29 -9.39 10.06
CA TYR A 37 11.85 -10.65 9.59
C TYR A 37 12.49 -10.54 8.20
N VAL A 38 11.76 -9.93 7.25
CA VAL A 38 12.21 -9.72 5.87
C VAL A 38 13.35 -8.71 5.84
N PHE A 39 13.22 -7.58 6.55
CA PHE A 39 14.24 -6.53 6.60
C PHE A 39 15.60 -7.06 7.08
N ALA A 40 15.61 -8.04 7.99
CA ALA A 40 16.83 -8.69 8.47
C ALA A 40 17.46 -9.68 7.47
N ARG A 41 16.75 -10.08 6.40
CA ARG A 41 17.14 -11.18 5.49
C ARG A 41 17.33 -10.75 4.04
N VAL A 42 16.78 -9.62 3.63
CA VAL A 42 16.99 -9.06 2.28
C VAL A 42 18.04 -7.94 2.31
N PRO A 43 18.85 -7.75 1.26
CA PRO A 43 19.75 -6.61 1.16
C PRO A 43 18.95 -5.31 1.15
N THR A 44 19.24 -4.41 2.11
CA THR A 44 18.52 -3.14 2.24
C THR A 44 19.43 -1.93 2.15
N GLU A 45 18.86 -0.83 1.68
CA GLU A 45 19.48 0.49 1.74
C GLU A 45 18.60 1.46 2.55
N PRO A 46 19.21 2.51 3.14
CA PRO A 46 18.43 3.61 3.72
C PRO A 46 17.52 4.22 2.66
N ALA A 47 16.26 4.47 3.02
CA ALA A 47 15.34 5.16 2.13
C ALA A 47 15.85 6.59 1.84
N GLY A 48 16.06 6.94 0.57
CA GLY A 48 16.39 8.30 0.13
C GLY A 48 15.26 9.31 0.27
N GLY A 49 14.11 8.88 0.81
CA GLY A 49 12.91 9.68 1.06
C GLY A 49 11.66 8.81 1.08
N CYS A 50 10.62 9.27 1.79
CA CYS A 50 9.38 8.52 1.95
C CYS A 50 8.56 8.50 0.64
N LEU A 51 8.38 7.31 0.04
CA LEU A 51 7.66 7.11 -1.21
C LEU A 51 6.21 7.58 -1.11
N THR A 52 5.51 7.21 -0.03
CA THR A 52 4.12 7.65 0.19
C THR A 52 4.02 9.17 0.32
N GLN A 53 5.02 9.82 0.93
CA GLN A 53 5.08 11.28 1.01
C GLN A 53 5.33 11.93 -0.37
N ARG A 54 6.21 11.35 -1.20
CA ARG A 54 6.44 11.82 -2.57
C ARG A 54 5.16 11.75 -3.40
N ILE A 55 4.46 10.61 -3.35
CA ILE A 55 3.18 10.42 -4.03
C ILE A 55 2.13 11.39 -3.49
N PHE A 56 2.04 11.58 -2.16
CA PHE A 56 1.16 12.58 -1.57
C PHE A 56 1.41 13.99 -2.12
N TYR A 57 2.67 14.39 -2.28
CA TYR A 57 2.97 15.71 -2.85
C TYR A 57 2.61 15.84 -4.33
N GLN A 58 2.75 14.76 -5.11
CA GLN A 58 2.25 14.72 -6.49
C GLN A 58 0.71 14.84 -6.52
N LEU A 59 -0.01 14.06 -5.70
CA LEU A 59 -1.47 14.15 -5.54
C LEU A 59 -1.90 15.57 -5.15
N ARG A 60 -1.25 16.16 -4.16
CA ARG A 60 -1.53 17.52 -3.69
C ARG A 60 -1.36 18.56 -4.80
N ARG A 61 -0.31 18.42 -5.61
CA ARG A 61 -0.06 19.31 -6.77
C ARG A 61 -1.12 19.12 -7.84
N GLY A 62 -1.44 17.87 -8.19
CA GLY A 62 -2.47 17.54 -9.17
C GLY A 62 -3.86 18.04 -8.76
N MET A 63 -4.23 17.90 -7.48
CA MET A 63 -5.49 18.40 -6.94
C MET A 63 -5.60 19.93 -7.03
N ARG A 64 -4.52 20.65 -6.71
CA ARG A 64 -4.48 22.12 -6.83
C ARG A 64 -4.62 22.59 -8.28
N ALA A 65 -4.00 21.87 -9.22
CA ALA A 65 -4.04 22.21 -10.63
C ALA A 65 -5.37 21.86 -11.32
N ASN A 66 -5.99 20.73 -10.97
CA ASN A 66 -7.11 20.17 -11.73
C ASN A 66 -8.47 20.27 -11.02
N ALA A 67 -8.49 20.33 -9.69
CA ALA A 67 -9.74 20.33 -8.90
C ALA A 67 -10.11 21.72 -8.37
N GLY A 68 -9.34 22.77 -8.69
CA GLY A 68 -9.59 24.14 -8.22
C GLY A 68 -9.53 24.29 -6.69
N HIS A 69 -8.94 23.31 -5.99
CA HIS A 69 -8.90 23.28 -4.53
C HIS A 69 -7.84 24.25 -4.00
N THR A 70 -8.28 25.33 -3.35
CA THR A 70 -7.41 26.34 -2.73
C THR A 70 -7.18 26.12 -1.23
N GLY A 71 -7.98 25.24 -0.61
CA GLY A 71 -7.88 24.89 0.80
C GLY A 71 -6.61 24.08 1.16
N ALA A 72 -6.37 23.94 2.47
CA ALA A 72 -5.30 23.11 2.98
C ALA A 72 -5.56 21.62 2.64
N LEU A 73 -4.62 21.01 1.91
CA LEU A 73 -4.62 19.59 1.61
C LEU A 73 -3.57 18.91 2.48
N ALA A 74 -4.04 18.14 3.46
CA ALA A 74 -3.25 17.38 4.41
C ALA A 74 -3.41 15.87 4.15
N PRO A 75 -2.52 15.01 4.67
CA PRO A 75 -2.66 13.56 4.51
C PRO A 75 -4.02 13.04 5.01
N ALA A 76 -4.53 13.57 6.12
CA ALA A 76 -5.82 13.19 6.69
C ALA A 76 -7.04 13.78 5.95
N THR A 77 -6.85 14.61 4.93
CA THR A 77 -7.97 15.20 4.18
C THR A 77 -8.81 14.10 3.53
N PRO A 78 -10.12 13.99 3.86
CA PRO A 78 -11.00 12.97 3.28
C PRO A 78 -11.23 13.17 1.79
N LEU A 79 -11.20 12.10 1.00
CA LEU A 79 -11.47 12.17 -0.45
C LEU A 79 -12.90 12.62 -0.74
N ARG A 80 -13.85 12.26 0.12
CA ARG A 80 -15.27 12.68 0.01
C ARG A 80 -15.47 14.19 0.13
N ASP A 81 -14.52 14.90 0.74
CA ASP A 81 -14.57 16.37 0.88
C ASP A 81 -14.03 17.04 -0.39
N LEU A 82 -13.19 16.32 -1.15
CA LEU A 82 -12.58 16.79 -2.39
C LEU A 82 -13.44 16.47 -3.62
N THR A 83 -14.13 15.33 -3.61
CA THR A 83 -14.86 14.81 -4.76
C THR A 83 -15.92 13.78 -4.34
N ASN A 84 -16.58 13.14 -5.31
CA ASN A 84 -17.55 12.09 -5.07
C ASN A 84 -17.41 10.95 -6.10
N ARG A 85 -18.10 9.84 -5.84
CA ARG A 85 -18.08 8.64 -6.68
C ARG A 85 -18.33 8.91 -8.17
N ARG A 86 -19.22 9.85 -8.49
CA ARG A 86 -19.58 10.16 -9.89
C ARG A 86 -18.46 10.90 -10.62
N ARG A 87 -17.75 11.79 -9.91
CA ARG A 87 -16.66 12.61 -10.47
C ARG A 87 -15.28 11.95 -10.36
N TRP A 88 -15.18 10.89 -9.57
CA TRP A 88 -13.90 10.23 -9.28
C TRP A 88 -13.16 9.71 -10.52
N PRO A 89 -13.78 8.97 -11.45
CA PRO A 89 -13.04 8.42 -12.61
C PRO A 89 -12.39 9.50 -13.46
N GLU A 90 -13.12 10.58 -13.75
CA GLU A 90 -12.62 11.70 -14.55
C GLU A 90 -11.52 12.48 -13.81
N LEU A 91 -11.70 12.75 -12.51
CA LEU A 91 -10.67 13.40 -11.71
C LEU A 91 -9.41 12.55 -11.61
N TRP A 92 -9.55 11.24 -11.36
CA TRP A 92 -8.43 10.31 -11.26
C TRP A 92 -7.63 10.26 -12.56
N MET A 93 -8.30 10.17 -13.71
CA MET A 93 -7.66 10.22 -15.02
C MET A 93 -6.82 11.50 -15.18
N ARG A 94 -7.36 12.68 -14.82
CA ARG A 94 -6.62 13.96 -14.87
C ARG A 94 -5.41 13.98 -13.94
N LEU A 95 -5.57 13.47 -12.71
CA LEU A 95 -4.47 13.38 -11.74
C LEU A 95 -3.35 12.49 -12.28
N ARG A 96 -3.70 11.31 -12.82
CA ARG A 96 -2.74 10.36 -13.42
C ARG A 96 -1.97 11.00 -14.57
N THR A 97 -2.65 11.68 -15.48
CA THR A 97 -2.00 12.40 -16.59
C THR A 97 -1.03 13.48 -16.09
N SER A 98 -1.36 14.16 -14.99
CA SER A 98 -0.51 15.23 -14.43
C SER A 98 0.67 14.75 -13.57
N ALA A 99 0.61 13.53 -13.05
CA ALA A 99 1.61 13.00 -12.12
C ALA A 99 2.95 12.66 -12.80
N ALA A 100 2.95 12.48 -14.13
CA ALA A 100 4.10 12.06 -14.94
C ALA A 100 4.78 10.76 -14.46
N ASP A 101 4.08 9.96 -13.67
CA ASP A 101 4.53 8.66 -13.16
C ASP A 101 3.67 7.56 -13.81
N PRO A 102 4.24 6.73 -14.71
CA PRO A 102 3.51 5.70 -15.42
C PRO A 102 3.07 4.54 -14.50
N ALA A 103 3.63 4.43 -13.30
CA ALA A 103 3.30 3.36 -12.35
C ALA A 103 2.02 3.63 -11.56
N TRP A 104 1.34 4.77 -11.78
CA TRP A 104 0.04 5.02 -11.17
C TRP A 104 -1.05 4.13 -11.79
N PRO A 105 -1.95 3.55 -10.97
CA PRO A 105 -2.94 2.62 -11.46
C PRO A 105 -3.93 3.24 -12.45
N ALA A 106 -4.43 2.41 -13.37
CA ALA A 106 -5.48 2.80 -14.32
C ALA A 106 -6.75 3.26 -13.61
N GLU A 107 -7.13 2.52 -12.57
CA GLU A 107 -8.32 2.82 -11.77
C GLU A 107 -8.01 2.70 -10.29
N VAL A 108 -8.70 3.51 -9.50
CA VAL A 108 -8.70 3.40 -8.04
C VAL A 108 -10.16 3.24 -7.61
N PRO A 109 -10.50 2.22 -6.81
CA PRO A 109 -11.88 2.03 -6.37
C PRO A 109 -12.32 3.19 -5.48
N TRP A 110 -13.55 3.63 -5.66
CA TRP A 110 -14.16 4.56 -4.71
C TRP A 110 -14.64 3.78 -3.48
N SER A 111 -14.15 4.16 -2.30
CA SER A 111 -14.56 3.54 -1.03
C SER A 111 -16.07 3.64 -0.84
N GLY A 112 -16.74 2.52 -0.58
CA GLY A 112 -18.18 2.45 -0.36
C GLY A 112 -18.59 1.23 0.46
N PHE A 113 -19.90 0.97 0.54
CA PHE A 113 -20.45 -0.11 1.39
C PHE A 113 -19.96 -1.53 1.01
N LEU A 114 -19.71 -1.79 -0.27
CA LEU A 114 -19.31 -3.11 -0.80
C LEU A 114 -17.90 -3.13 -1.41
N ARG A 115 -17.16 -2.01 -1.35
CA ARG A 115 -15.84 -1.89 -1.97
C ARG A 115 -14.91 -1.12 -1.04
N GLU A 116 -13.88 -1.80 -0.57
CA GLU A 116 -12.78 -1.14 0.12
C GLU A 116 -11.99 -0.29 -0.87
N GLY A 117 -11.48 0.84 -0.38
CA GLY A 117 -10.76 1.81 -1.17
C GLY A 117 -10.24 2.93 -0.28
N PRO A 118 -9.37 3.78 -0.81
CA PRO A 118 -8.77 4.87 -0.04
C PRO A 118 -9.85 5.86 0.43
N ARG A 119 -9.76 6.31 1.69
CA ARG A 119 -10.71 7.25 2.29
C ARG A 119 -10.13 8.66 2.43
N THR A 120 -8.81 8.76 2.59
CA THR A 120 -8.05 10.01 2.72
C THR A 120 -6.98 10.14 1.64
N LEU A 121 -6.36 11.32 1.52
CA LEU A 121 -5.20 11.51 0.64
C LEU A 121 -4.00 10.62 1.04
N ALA A 122 -3.82 10.35 2.34
CA ALA A 122 -2.81 9.41 2.82
C ALA A 122 -3.10 7.98 2.36
N ASP A 123 -4.37 7.55 2.46
CA ASP A 123 -4.76 6.21 1.99
C ASP A 123 -4.58 6.08 0.48
N LEU A 124 -4.92 7.13 -0.27
CA LEU A 124 -4.73 7.15 -1.72
C LEU A 124 -3.23 7.08 -2.08
N ALA A 125 -2.39 7.84 -1.40
CA ALA A 125 -0.95 7.80 -1.61
C ALA A 125 -0.38 6.40 -1.32
N ARG A 126 -0.84 5.77 -0.22
CA ARG A 126 -0.46 4.40 0.13
C ARG A 126 -0.96 3.38 -0.89
N TRP A 127 -2.21 3.50 -1.35
CA TRP A 127 -2.82 2.65 -2.37
C TRP A 127 -2.00 2.64 -3.67
N ILE A 128 -1.52 3.81 -4.09
CA ILE A 128 -0.64 3.95 -5.27
C ILE A 128 0.75 3.36 -4.98
N ALA A 129 1.29 3.58 -3.78
CA ALA A 129 2.62 3.13 -3.40
C ALA A 129 2.75 1.60 -3.34
N VAL A 130 1.70 0.92 -2.88
CA VAL A 130 1.61 -0.55 -2.82
C VAL A 130 1.75 -1.17 -4.22
N GLN A 131 1.17 -0.53 -5.24
CA GLN A 131 1.16 -1.03 -6.62
C GLN A 131 2.41 -0.70 -7.42
N GLN A 132 3.41 -0.05 -6.81
CA GLN A 132 4.68 0.19 -7.48
C GLN A 132 5.38 -1.15 -7.78
N PRO A 133 6.20 -1.25 -8.84
CA PRO A 133 6.97 -2.46 -9.14
C PRO A 133 7.95 -2.84 -8.02
N LEU A 134 8.02 -4.11 -7.65
CA LEU A 134 8.95 -4.60 -6.63
C LEU A 134 10.41 -4.40 -7.08
N PRO A 135 11.35 -4.08 -6.17
CA PRO A 135 12.77 -4.05 -6.50
C PRO A 135 13.24 -5.44 -6.96
N GLY A 136 13.97 -5.52 -8.08
CA GLY A 136 14.47 -6.80 -8.58
C GLY A 136 14.92 -6.76 -10.04
N ALA A 137 15.03 -7.91 -10.69
CA ALA A 137 15.52 -8.02 -12.06
C ALA A 137 14.69 -7.21 -13.08
N ALA A 138 13.39 -7.02 -12.81
CA ALA A 138 12.46 -6.30 -13.68
C ALA A 138 12.41 -4.77 -13.42
N ALA A 139 12.92 -4.28 -12.28
CA ALA A 139 12.89 -2.86 -11.93
C ALA A 139 14.10 -2.48 -11.06
N PRO A 140 14.92 -1.48 -11.46
CA PRO A 140 16.09 -1.08 -10.71
C PRO A 140 15.70 -0.54 -9.31
N GLY A 141 16.33 -1.07 -8.26
CA GLY A 141 16.12 -0.63 -6.89
C GLY A 141 16.64 -1.62 -5.87
N THR A 142 16.76 -1.17 -4.62
CA THR A 142 17.10 -1.97 -3.43
C THR A 142 15.91 -1.99 -2.48
N TRP A 143 15.84 -2.99 -1.62
CA TRP A 143 14.82 -2.99 -0.57
C TRP A 143 15.08 -1.86 0.42
N THR A 144 14.02 -1.19 0.83
CA THR A 144 14.05 -0.27 1.98
C THR A 144 12.99 -0.74 2.97
N ARG A 145 13.09 -0.33 4.24
CA ARG A 145 12.07 -0.71 5.23
C ARG A 145 10.67 -0.27 4.82
N GLU A 146 10.53 0.93 4.25
CA GLU A 146 9.24 1.40 3.72
C GLU A 146 8.75 0.51 2.56
N ARG A 147 9.66 0.07 1.68
CA ARG A 147 9.27 -0.80 0.57
C ARG A 147 8.77 -2.16 1.04
N ILE A 148 9.46 -2.75 2.02
CA ILE A 148 9.03 -4.00 2.65
C ILE A 148 7.66 -3.82 3.32
N GLU A 149 7.45 -2.73 4.07
CA GLU A 149 6.15 -2.42 4.66
C GLU A 149 5.04 -2.34 3.59
N LEU A 150 5.29 -1.63 2.49
CA LEU A 150 4.32 -1.49 1.41
C LEU A 150 4.02 -2.83 0.74
N THR A 151 5.03 -3.68 0.54
CA THR A 151 4.84 -5.02 -0.02
C THR A 151 4.03 -5.91 0.92
N VAL A 152 4.34 -5.90 2.23
CA VAL A 152 3.53 -6.63 3.23
C VAL A 152 2.07 -6.17 3.20
N ARG A 153 1.83 -4.86 3.09
CA ARG A 153 0.46 -4.32 2.95
C ARG A 153 -0.23 -4.75 1.67
N GLY A 154 0.50 -4.84 0.56
CA GLY A 154 -0.02 -5.35 -0.71
C GLY A 154 -0.47 -6.80 -0.61
N VAL A 155 0.41 -7.66 -0.10
CA VAL A 155 0.12 -9.09 0.08
C VAL A 155 -1.09 -9.30 0.99
N VAL A 156 -1.17 -8.59 2.12
CA VAL A 156 -2.35 -8.69 3.02
C VAL A 156 -3.64 -8.25 2.32
N LEU A 157 -3.59 -7.19 1.52
CA LEU A 157 -4.76 -6.72 0.76
C LEU A 157 -5.18 -7.75 -0.31
N GLU A 158 -4.22 -8.35 -1.01
CA GLU A 158 -4.48 -9.29 -2.10
C GLU A 158 -4.94 -10.65 -1.59
N SER A 159 -4.27 -11.22 -0.59
CA SER A 159 -4.56 -12.54 -0.03
C SER A 159 -5.75 -12.53 0.93
N ALA A 160 -5.88 -11.49 1.77
CA ALA A 160 -6.89 -11.46 2.83
C ALA A 160 -7.98 -10.38 2.66
N GLY A 161 -7.86 -9.52 1.65
CA GLY A 161 -8.84 -8.45 1.40
C GLY A 161 -8.85 -7.33 2.45
N VAL A 162 -7.85 -7.25 3.33
CA VAL A 162 -7.80 -6.27 4.43
C VAL A 162 -6.99 -5.04 4.01
N ALA A 163 -7.67 -3.93 3.68
CA ALA A 163 -6.97 -2.73 3.20
C ALA A 163 -6.46 -1.78 4.30
N VAL A 164 -7.08 -1.83 5.49
CA VAL A 164 -6.82 -0.87 6.57
C VAL A 164 -6.49 -1.61 7.86
N PHE A 165 -5.23 -1.53 8.28
CA PHE A 165 -4.71 -2.15 9.49
C PHE A 165 -3.43 -1.44 10.00
N SER A 166 -3.19 -1.55 11.30
CA SER A 166 -1.92 -1.22 11.95
C SER A 166 -0.91 -2.35 11.76
N LEU A 167 0.38 -2.04 11.66
CA LEU A 167 1.40 -3.10 11.62
C LEU A 167 1.49 -3.91 12.93
N ASP A 168 0.93 -3.38 14.01
CA ASP A 168 0.87 -4.01 15.32
C ASP A 168 -0.40 -4.86 15.52
N ASP A 169 -1.33 -4.85 14.56
CA ASP A 169 -2.53 -5.69 14.61
C ASP A 169 -2.14 -7.17 14.45
N GLU A 170 -2.67 -8.03 15.31
CA GLU A 170 -2.50 -9.47 15.18
C GLU A 170 -3.33 -10.02 14.01
N PHE A 171 -2.71 -10.84 13.14
CA PHE A 171 -3.37 -11.37 11.94
C PHE A 171 -4.67 -12.11 12.26
N VAL A 172 -4.65 -13.00 13.25
CA VAL A 172 -5.82 -13.81 13.61
C VAL A 172 -6.81 -13.01 14.46
N ARG A 173 -6.32 -12.27 15.46
CA ARG A 173 -7.17 -11.66 16.49
C ARG A 173 -7.81 -10.36 16.02
N ASP A 174 -7.01 -9.48 15.44
CA ASP A 174 -7.41 -8.11 15.11
C ASP A 174 -7.86 -8.01 13.65
N MET A 175 -7.11 -8.67 12.75
CA MET A 175 -7.37 -8.65 11.31
C MET A 175 -8.31 -9.78 10.84
N ARG A 176 -8.55 -10.79 11.69
CA ARG A 176 -9.47 -11.92 11.45
C ARG A 176 -9.12 -12.77 10.21
N ILE A 177 -7.84 -13.02 10.02
CA ILE A 177 -7.30 -13.92 8.98
C ILE A 177 -7.09 -15.29 9.64
N ASP A 178 -7.80 -16.35 9.23
CA ASP A 178 -7.75 -17.69 9.85
C ASP A 178 -6.94 -18.75 9.09
#